data_AF-A0A931GGV5-F1
#
_entry.id   AF-A0A931GGV5-F1
#
_cell.length_a   1.000
_cell.length_b   1.000
_cell.length_c   1.000
_cell.angle_alpha   90.00
_cell.angle_beta   90.00
_cell.angle_gamma   90.00
#
_symmetry.space_group_name_H-M   'P 1'
#
loop_
_entity.id
_entity.type
_entity.pdbx_description
1 polymer ?
#
loop_
_entity_poly.entity_id
_entity_poly.type
_entity_poly.pdbx_seq_one_letter_code
_entity_poly.pdbx_strand_id
1 'polypeptide(L)'
;MADDPLPILPEVRLVKPGETHRLCRCGHSPDRPNCTPDCVQSLTLRPEREQRLLLCRCSRSASLPYCDGSHSPPATGLADKWRRFFIGR
;
A
#
# COMPACT_ATOMS: atom_id res chain seq x y z
N MET A 1 24.91 -15.24 3.71
CA MET A 1 24.72 -14.22 2.64
C MET A 1 23.26 -13.85 2.73
N ALA A 2 22.95 -12.65 3.23
CA ALA A 2 21.62 -12.34 3.73
C ALA A 2 20.61 -12.20 2.59
N ASP A 3 19.64 -13.10 2.54
CA ASP A 3 18.34 -12.86 1.91
C ASP A 3 17.66 -11.70 2.65
N ASP A 4 18.02 -10.46 2.31
CA ASP A 4 17.32 -9.27 2.81
C ASP A 4 16.00 -9.20 2.03
N PRO A 5 14.84 -9.48 2.65
CA PRO A 5 13.57 -9.53 1.93
C PRO A 5 13.32 -8.17 1.28
N LEU A 6 13.01 -8.18 -0.03
CA LEU A 6 12.75 -6.97 -0.78
C LEU A 6 11.71 -6.10 -0.06
N PRO A 7 11.91 -4.77 -0.01
CA PRO A 7 11.00 -3.88 0.70
C PRO A 7 9.58 -3.99 0.12
N ILE A 8 8.59 -4.08 1.00
CA ILE A 8 7.17 -4.10 0.59
C ILE A 8 6.78 -2.70 0.15
N LEU A 9 6.78 -2.49 -1.16
CA LEU A 9 6.37 -1.24 -1.80
C LEU A 9 4.86 -1.22 -2.08
N PRO A 10 4.22 -0.05 -2.06
CA PRO A 10 2.83 0.12 -2.49
C PRO A 10 2.66 -0.19 -3.98
N GLU A 11 1.43 -0.53 -4.37
CA GLU A 11 1.07 -0.69 -5.78
C GLU A 11 0.52 0.63 -6.33
N VAL A 12 1.02 1.07 -7.48
CA VAL A 12 0.38 2.14 -8.26
C VAL A 12 -0.56 1.49 -9.26
N ARG A 13 -1.87 1.75 -9.14
CA ARG A 13 -2.89 1.21 -10.04
C ARG A 13 -3.58 2.34 -10.80
N LEU A 14 -3.56 2.27 -12.12
CA LEU A 14 -4.45 3.08 -12.96
C LEU A 14 -5.84 2.47 -12.94
N VAL A 15 -6.86 3.25 -12.60
CA VAL A 15 -8.26 2.81 -12.59
C VAL A 15 -9.07 3.68 -13.54
N LYS A 16 -10.07 3.09 -14.21
CA LYS A 16 -10.91 3.75 -15.21
C LYS A 16 -12.39 3.70 -14.86
N PRO A 17 -13.23 4.61 -15.41
CA PRO A 17 -14.67 4.55 -15.24
C PRO A 17 -15.26 3.22 -15.71
N GLY A 18 -16.27 2.74 -15.00
CA GLY A 18 -16.94 1.46 -15.30
C GLY A 18 -16.25 0.21 -14.71
N GLU A 19 -15.03 0.35 -14.20
CA GLU A 19 -14.36 -0.75 -13.48
C GLU A 19 -14.91 -0.88 -12.05
N THR A 20 -14.95 -2.12 -11.55
CA THR A 20 -15.24 -2.39 -10.14
C THR A 20 -14.04 -3.07 -9.51
N HIS A 21 -13.43 -2.41 -8.51
CA HIS A 21 -12.28 -2.92 -7.79
C HIS A 21 -12.66 -3.29 -6.36
N ARG A 22 -12.17 -4.43 -5.86
CA ARG A 22 -12.33 -4.83 -4.45
C ARG A 22 -11.01 -4.71 -3.71
N LEU A 23 -10.89 -3.68 -2.89
CA LEU A 23 -9.66 -3.30 -2.22
C LEU A 23 -9.66 -3.74 -0.75
N CYS A 24 -8.50 -4.17 -0.25
CA CYS A 24 -8.34 -4.62 1.13
C CYS A 24 -8.33 -3.44 2.10
N ARG A 25 -9.35 -3.36 2.96
CA ARG A 25 -9.37 -2.47 4.13
C ARG A 25 -9.23 -3.21 5.46
N CYS A 26 -9.36 -4.54 5.48
CA CYS A 26 -9.24 -5.35 6.69
C CYS A 26 -7.79 -5.53 7.18
N GLY A 27 -6.79 -5.33 6.32
CA GLY A 27 -5.37 -5.54 6.67
C GLY A 27 -4.92 -7.00 6.74
N HIS A 28 -5.83 -7.97 6.56
CA HIS A 28 -5.52 -9.40 6.73
C HIS A 28 -5.60 -10.23 5.45
N SER A 29 -5.96 -9.63 4.30
CA SER A 29 -6.10 -10.39 3.06
C SER A 29 -4.74 -10.96 2.59
N PRO A 30 -4.68 -12.21 2.13
CA PRO A 30 -3.49 -12.74 1.46
C PRO A 30 -3.26 -12.07 0.09
N ASP A 31 -4.32 -11.58 -0.56
CA ASP A 31 -4.32 -11.05 -1.93
C ASP A 31 -4.14 -9.52 -1.99
N ARG A 32 -3.57 -8.91 -0.93
CA ARG A 32 -3.32 -7.47 -0.85
C ARG A 32 -2.57 -6.99 -2.10
N PRO A 33 -2.98 -5.86 -2.70
CA PRO A 33 -3.89 -4.83 -2.18
C PRO A 33 -5.39 -5.09 -2.39
N ASN A 34 -5.76 -6.21 -3.01
CA ASN A 34 -7.15 -6.63 -3.14
C ASN A 34 -7.60 -7.43 -1.93
N CYS A 35 -8.91 -7.64 -1.82
CA CYS A 35 -9.48 -8.49 -0.78
C CYS A 35 -10.20 -9.69 -1.39
N THR A 36 -10.31 -10.77 -0.61
CA THR A 36 -11.13 -11.92 -0.98
C THR A 36 -12.60 -11.50 -1.17
N PRO A 37 -13.35 -12.15 -2.08
CA PRO A 37 -14.75 -11.80 -2.37
C PRO A 37 -15.66 -11.80 -1.13
N ASP A 38 -15.40 -12.72 -0.19
CA ASP A 38 -16.20 -12.93 1.02
C ASP A 38 -15.88 -11.96 2.16
N CYS A 39 -14.87 -11.10 1.99
CA CYS A 39 -14.50 -10.16 3.04
C CYS A 39 -15.48 -8.99 3.12
N VAL A 40 -16.28 -8.96 4.18
CA VAL A 40 -17.27 -7.92 4.48
C VAL A 40 -16.63 -6.53 4.67
N GLN A 41 -15.38 -6.49 5.14
CA GLN A 41 -14.64 -5.24 5.36
C GLN A 41 -13.96 -4.70 4.08
N SER A 42 -14.08 -5.39 2.94
CA SER A 42 -13.48 -4.92 1.69
C SER A 42 -14.16 -3.66 1.16
N LEU A 43 -13.37 -2.77 0.55
CA LEU A 43 -13.91 -1.59 -0.13
C LEU A 43 -14.20 -1.94 -1.59
N THR A 44 -15.46 -1.82 -2.00
CA THR A 44 -15.83 -1.84 -3.42
C THR A 44 -15.69 -0.42 -3.99
N LEU A 45 -14.67 -0.22 -4.81
CA LEU A 45 -14.40 1.04 -5.49
C LEU A 45 -14.96 0.99 -6.92
N ARG A 46 -15.75 2.01 -7.27
CA ARG A 46 -16.19 2.31 -8.64
C ARG A 46 -15.70 3.70 -9.02
N PRO A 47 -14.61 3.82 -9.81
CA PRO A 47 -14.09 5.12 -10.21
C PRO A 47 -15.07 5.85 -11.13
N GLU A 48 -15.28 7.14 -10.91
CA GLU A 48 -16.06 8.00 -11.82
C GLU A 48 -15.21 8.57 -12.95
N ARG A 49 -13.89 8.68 -12.73
CA ARG A 49 -12.90 9.18 -13.69
C ARG A 49 -11.64 8.33 -13.65
N GLU A 50 -10.85 8.44 -14.71
CA GLU A 50 -9.52 7.82 -14.73
C GLU A 50 -8.61 8.48 -13.68
N GLN A 51 -7.95 7.67 -12.85
CA GLN A 51 -7.01 8.15 -11.84
C GLN A 51 -6.00 7.07 -11.44
N ARG A 52 -4.87 7.50 -10.87
CA ARG A 52 -3.88 6.59 -10.29
C ARG A 52 -4.09 6.51 -8.78
N LEU A 53 -4.19 5.29 -8.26
CA LEU A 53 -4.29 5.01 -6.84
C LEU A 53 -2.96 4.49 -6.34
N LEU A 54 -2.59 4.89 -5.13
CA LEU A 54 -1.46 4.33 -4.40
C LEU A 54 -2.01 3.40 -3.31
N LEU A 55 -1.90 2.09 -3.53
CA LEU A 55 -2.53 1.05 -2.72
C LEU A 55 -1.55 0.43 -1.74
N CYS A 56 -2.01 0.19 -0.51
CA CYS A 56 -1.22 -0.40 0.55
C CYS A 56 -1.03 -1.90 0.34
N ARG A 57 0.22 -2.38 0.49
CA ARG A 57 0.57 -3.80 0.50
C ARG A 57 1.10 -4.31 1.85
N CYS A 58 1.46 -3.40 2.76
CA CYS A 58 2.08 -3.74 4.04
C CYS A 58 1.09 -3.92 5.21
N SER A 59 -0.18 -3.52 5.04
CA SER A 59 -1.22 -3.55 6.10
C SER A 59 -0.98 -2.65 7.31
N ARG A 60 0.02 -1.75 7.24
CA ARG A 60 0.39 -0.82 8.32
C ARG A 60 -0.18 0.58 8.15
N SER A 61 -0.89 0.83 7.05
CA SER A 61 -1.46 2.15 6.75
C SER A 61 -2.61 2.46 7.70
N ALA A 62 -2.68 3.71 8.19
CA ALA A 62 -3.85 4.20 8.91
C ALA A 62 -5.04 4.46 7.98
N SER A 63 -4.80 4.60 6.66
CA SER A 63 -5.79 4.98 5.65
C SER A 63 -6.09 3.84 4.66
N LEU A 64 -6.12 2.59 5.12
CA LEU A 64 -6.42 1.43 4.26
C LEU A 64 -7.71 1.67 3.45
N PRO A 65 -7.73 1.37 2.14
CA PRO A 65 -6.76 0.58 1.36
C PRO A 65 -5.56 1.36 0.79
N TYR A 66 -5.47 2.67 1.06
CA TYR A 66 -4.46 3.55 0.47
C TYR A 66 -3.14 3.51 1.25
N CYS A 67 -2.03 3.76 0.57
CA CYS A 67 -0.72 3.89 1.20
C CYS A 67 -0.51 5.31 1.74
N ASP A 68 -0.10 5.39 3.01
CA ASP A 68 0.24 6.62 3.75
C ASP A 68 1.74 6.75 4.04
N GLY A 69 2.56 5.81 3.56
CA GLY A 69 4.01 5.76 3.82
C GLY A 69 4.41 4.89 5.02
N SER A 70 3.45 4.36 5.79
CA SER A 70 3.72 3.51 6.97
C SER A 70 4.42 2.18 6.66
N HIS A 71 4.62 1.85 5.37
CA HIS A 71 5.47 0.73 4.95
C HIS A 71 6.95 0.99 5.25
N SER A 72 7.39 2.25 5.18
CA SER A 72 8.75 2.63 5.53
C SER A 72 8.91 2.68 7.06
N PRO A 73 9.97 2.10 7.65
CA PRO A 73 10.26 2.29 9.06
C PRO A 73 10.39 3.77 9.41
N PRO A 74 10.11 4.21 10.66
CA PRO A 74 10.45 5.57 11.09
C PRO A 74 11.98 5.75 11.16
N ALA A 75 12.47 6.96 10.87
CA ALA A 75 13.84 7.35 11.16
C ALA A 75 13.88 7.94 12.58
N THR A 76 14.40 7.18 13.54
CA THR A 76 14.38 7.56 14.97
C THR A 76 15.49 8.54 15.35
N GLY A 77 16.56 8.66 14.54
CA GLY A 77 17.66 9.59 14.78
C GLY A 77 17.98 10.51 13.59
N LEU A 78 18.69 11.61 13.87
CA LEU A 78 19.17 12.54 12.85
C LEU A 78 20.08 11.83 11.83
N ALA A 79 20.97 10.95 12.30
CA ALA A 79 21.83 10.13 11.46
C ALA A 79 21.03 9.24 10.49
N ASP A 80 19.90 8.68 10.93
CA ASP A 80 19.04 7.84 10.08
C ASP A 80 18.28 8.66 9.03
N LYS A 81 17.90 9.89 9.37
CA LYS A 81 17.32 10.84 8.41
C LYS A 81 18.33 11.20 7.32
N TRP A 82 19.58 11.49 7.70
CA TRP A 82 20.65 11.77 6.74
C TRP A 82 21.01 10.57 5.88
N ARG A 83 21.04 9.36 6.46
CA ARG A 83 21.25 8.13 5.69
C ARG A 83 20.20 7.97 4.58
N ARG A 84 18.91 8.24 4.85
CA ARG A 84 17.88 8.19 3.80
C ARG A 84 18.13 9.20 2.69
N PHE A 85 18.49 10.43 3.07
CA PHE A 85 18.72 11.50 2.10
C PHE A 85 19.90 11.21 1.17
N PHE A 86 21.00 10.68 1.71
CA PHE A 86 22.22 10.44 0.92
C PHE A 86 22.29 9.05 0.26
N ILE A 87 21.56 8.05 0.75
CA ILE A 87 21.64 6.65 0.26
C ILE A 87 20.42 6.30 -0.63
N GLY A 88 19.34 7.08 -0.61
CA GLY A 88 18.21 6.89 -1.52
C GLY A 88 17.43 5.58 -1.33
N ARG A 89 17.37 5.07 -0.10
CA ARG A 89 16.62 3.86 0.27
C ARG A 89 15.30 4.20 0.96
#